data_AF-A0A255S7G7-F1
#
_entry.id   AF-A0A255S7G7-F1
#
_cell.length_a   1.000
_cell.length_b   1.000
_cell.length_c   1.000
_cell.angle_alpha   90.00
_cell.angle_beta   90.00
_cell.angle_gamma   90.00
#
_symmetry.space_group_name_H-M   'P 1'
#
loop_
_entity.id
_entity.type
_entity.pdbx_description
1 polymer ?
#
loop_
_entity_poly.entity_id
_entity_poly.type
_entity_poly.pdbx_seq_one_letter_code
_entity_poly.pdbx_strand_id
1 'polypeptide(L)'
;MVTIQFWTIAIGLLLTFAASCAIYYGCNKGMSHSARGQQTRRFAAAAILVWLPIAIVGAQPNMPLALAALSGAVWAITYPLIFHLTNRKISPDYENYGEISCGIYFFGLFAAIGLLGGGVIAAIAEWMLLLISISLWVYYMLYGTCIDANGMKIVQDSHPNEIIEFSRSYPLWKVVLLLMAIVALLAGFIVGNHNTTVPETPWKIALLVAVALFFAWYIFKPHRGMFVRSGIVRLWLDIREYAANDHRYVSEMERRLKDLHVKPLGKAFQRPSTIMMVIGESASRDYMSAFTPMEHDTTPWMRRMAEDNRRTILFPNAYSCAMHTVQSLEKALTEYNQYNGRQFYDSCSIIDIAHRLGYRVHWYSNQGHLGANDTPITLVANTADVAKWTKQDLGKVQYDESMTAFLEELDPNVNNLLVLHLKGSHFNFLNRYPADRTVWGERGVQDNIANFENSIRYTDSVLEQFYEYAKTHLNLQAMVYFSDHATVPDRHRSPNFSGFGATRIPLFIHLSDEYLSCHPERVEALKANCNRYFTNDLVYELMCGIFDVESNHFDETSSLASKQYKYTRDDLLTYEGKARIADDKSSQI
;
A
#
# COMPACT_ATOMS: atom_id res chain seq x y z
N MET A 1 16.04 -6.17 56.03
CA MET A 1 16.15 -6.44 54.58
C MET A 1 14.98 -7.27 54.04
N VAL A 2 14.65 -8.43 54.63
CA VAL A 2 13.54 -9.31 54.18
C VAL A 2 12.19 -8.59 54.08
N THR A 3 11.85 -7.75 55.07
CA THR A 3 10.57 -7.01 55.10
C THR A 3 10.46 -5.96 53.99
N ILE A 4 11.56 -5.26 53.68
CA ILE A 4 11.60 -4.21 52.64
C ILE A 4 11.41 -4.85 51.25
N GLN A 5 12.11 -5.97 51.00
CA GLN A 5 12.01 -6.69 49.73
C GLN A 5 10.61 -7.27 49.49
N PHE A 6 9.95 -7.79 50.53
CA PHE A 6 8.57 -8.24 50.45
C PHE A 6 7.62 -7.12 50.04
N TRP A 7 7.71 -5.95 50.69
CA TRP A 7 6.86 -4.80 50.37
C TRP A 7 7.11 -4.27 48.96
N THR A 8 8.36 -4.22 48.51
CA THR A 8 8.70 -3.82 47.14
C THR A 8 8.03 -4.72 46.10
N ILE A 9 8.10 -6.04 46.26
CA ILE A 9 7.47 -6.99 45.34
C ILE A 9 5.94 -6.86 45.42
N ALA A 10 5.35 -6.78 46.62
CA ALA A 10 3.91 -6.64 46.80
C ALA A 10 3.36 -5.35 46.15
N ILE A 11 4.05 -4.22 46.31
CA ILE A 11 3.68 -2.95 45.69
C ILE A 11 3.84 -3.05 44.17
N GLY A 12 4.96 -3.59 43.70
CA GLY A 12 5.22 -3.78 42.28
C GLY A 12 4.13 -4.60 41.58
N LEU A 13 3.73 -5.72 42.20
CA LEU A 13 2.62 -6.57 41.75
C LEU A 13 1.31 -5.80 41.61
N LEU A 14 0.93 -5.07 42.65
CA LEU A 14 -0.29 -4.27 42.68
C LEU A 14 -0.28 -3.18 41.61
N LEU A 15 0.86 -2.50 41.41
CA LEU A 15 1.02 -1.49 40.38
C LEU A 15 0.93 -2.07 38.98
N THR A 16 1.61 -3.19 38.69
CA THR A 16 1.53 -3.87 37.39
C THR A 16 0.10 -4.30 37.09
N PHE A 17 -0.61 -4.88 38.07
CA PHE A 17 -2.00 -5.30 37.93
C PHE A 17 -2.94 -4.10 37.70
N ALA A 18 -2.84 -3.06 38.53
CA ALA A 18 -3.68 -1.88 38.45
C ALA A 18 -3.47 -1.12 37.13
N ALA A 19 -2.22 -0.93 36.71
CA ALA A 19 -1.89 -0.29 35.43
C ALA A 19 -2.47 -1.07 34.24
N SER A 20 -2.32 -2.39 34.23
CA SER A 20 -2.87 -3.25 33.16
C SER A 20 -4.39 -3.18 33.08
N CYS A 21 -5.07 -3.19 34.24
CA CYS A 21 -6.52 -3.01 34.30
C CYS A 21 -6.94 -1.61 33.85
N ALA A 22 -6.23 -0.57 34.28
CA ALA A 22 -6.51 0.81 33.88
C ALA A 22 -6.39 1.01 32.37
N ILE A 23 -5.33 0.47 31.75
CA ILE A 23 -5.17 0.48 30.28
C ILE A 23 -6.31 -0.29 29.62
N TYR A 24 -6.63 -1.49 30.11
CA TYR A 24 -7.67 -2.33 29.52
C TYR A 24 -9.05 -1.69 29.59
N TYR A 25 -9.46 -1.16 30.74
CA TYR A 25 -10.76 -0.52 30.88
C TYR A 25 -10.82 0.87 30.23
N GLY A 26 -9.71 1.59 30.18
CA GLY A 26 -9.63 2.93 29.59
C GLY A 26 -9.52 2.93 28.06
N CYS A 27 -8.90 1.91 27.47
CA CYS A 27 -8.59 1.86 26.03
C CYS A 27 -9.42 0.85 25.24
N ASN A 28 -10.47 0.27 25.83
CA ASN A 28 -11.36 -0.68 25.14
C ASN A 28 -12.83 -0.34 25.37
N LYS A 29 -13.69 -0.67 24.41
CA LYS A 29 -15.10 -0.24 24.39
C LYS A 29 -16.00 -1.43 24.06
N GLY A 30 -17.24 -1.43 24.57
CA GLY A 30 -18.26 -2.42 24.22
C GLY A 30 -18.04 -3.83 24.77
N MET A 31 -17.06 -4.03 25.65
CA MET A 31 -16.73 -5.35 26.20
C MET A 31 -17.81 -5.87 27.17
N SER A 32 -18.18 -7.14 27.02
CA SER A 32 -19.10 -7.85 27.91
C SER A 32 -18.54 -8.00 29.33
N HIS A 33 -19.42 -8.22 30.31
CA HIS A 33 -19.01 -8.44 31.70
C HIS A 33 -18.13 -9.70 31.86
N SER A 34 -18.39 -10.76 31.07
CA SER A 34 -17.60 -11.98 31.09
C SER A 34 -16.19 -11.76 30.53
N ALA A 35 -16.04 -11.01 29.44
CA ALA A 35 -14.73 -10.65 28.87
C ALA A 35 -13.90 -9.86 29.88
N ARG A 36 -14.50 -8.83 30.50
CA ARG A 36 -13.86 -8.03 31.55
C ARG A 36 -13.34 -8.91 32.68
N GLY A 37 -14.18 -9.77 33.25
CA GLY A 37 -13.78 -10.66 34.35
C GLY A 37 -12.71 -11.69 33.93
N GLN A 38 -12.70 -12.14 32.67
CA GLN A 38 -11.67 -13.04 32.17
C GLN A 38 -10.31 -12.35 32.08
N GLN A 39 -10.23 -11.15 31.48
CA GLN A 39 -8.96 -10.46 31.31
C GLN A 39 -8.39 -9.96 32.64
N THR A 40 -9.21 -9.46 33.56
CA THR A 40 -8.75 -9.08 34.91
C THR A 40 -8.05 -10.23 35.62
N ARG A 41 -8.62 -11.44 35.58
CA ARG A 41 -7.99 -12.63 36.18
C ARG A 41 -6.66 -12.98 35.51
N ARG A 42 -6.57 -12.82 34.18
CA ARG A 42 -5.32 -13.02 33.44
C ARG A 42 -4.26 -12.00 33.83
N PHE A 43 -4.61 -10.73 33.95
CA PHE A 43 -3.67 -9.69 34.39
C PHE A 43 -3.22 -9.90 35.83
N ALA A 44 -4.09 -10.37 36.72
CA ALA A 44 -3.71 -10.72 38.09
C ALA A 44 -2.66 -11.85 38.12
N ALA A 45 -2.90 -12.92 37.36
CA ALA A 45 -1.95 -14.02 37.23
C ALA A 45 -0.63 -13.57 36.58
N ALA A 46 -0.69 -12.78 35.51
CA ALA A 46 0.48 -12.26 34.82
C ALA A 46 1.31 -11.34 35.73
N ALA A 47 0.68 -10.43 36.48
CA ALA A 47 1.36 -9.58 37.45
C ALA A 47 2.16 -10.43 38.45
N ILE A 48 1.56 -11.47 39.03
CA ILE A 48 2.27 -12.40 39.94
C ILE A 48 3.51 -13.01 39.28
N LEU A 49 3.37 -13.52 38.06
CA LEU A 49 4.45 -14.22 37.36
C LEU A 49 5.63 -13.31 37.05
N VAL A 50 5.40 -12.08 36.60
CA VAL A 50 6.49 -11.22 36.08
C VAL A 50 7.40 -10.63 37.16
N TRP A 51 7.00 -10.71 38.42
CA TRP A 51 7.86 -10.37 39.56
C TRP A 51 8.65 -11.56 40.11
N LEU A 52 8.43 -12.78 39.61
CA LEU A 52 9.20 -13.97 39.99
C LEU A 52 10.72 -13.81 39.79
N PRO A 53 11.24 -13.25 38.68
CA PRO A 53 12.69 -13.09 38.50
C PRO A 53 13.36 -12.34 39.65
N ILE A 54 12.71 -11.26 40.11
CA ILE A 54 13.20 -10.42 41.21
C ILE A 54 13.10 -11.17 42.53
N ALA A 55 11.99 -11.88 42.77
CA ALA A 55 11.78 -12.68 43.96
C ALA A 55 12.82 -13.81 44.11
N ILE A 56 13.19 -14.45 43.00
CA ILE A 56 14.19 -15.54 42.97
C ILE A 56 15.58 -15.04 43.36
N VAL A 57 16.02 -13.92 42.78
CA VAL A 57 17.35 -13.36 43.06
C VAL A 57 17.39 -12.71 44.43
N GLY A 58 16.31 -12.02 44.78
CA GLY A 58 16.24 -11.08 45.89
C GLY A 58 16.85 -9.71 45.57
N ALA A 59 16.83 -9.34 44.28
CA ALA A 59 17.33 -8.06 43.81
C ALA A 59 16.46 -6.90 44.31
N GLN A 60 17.10 -5.77 44.62
CA GLN A 60 16.39 -4.51 44.80
C GLN A 60 16.09 -3.89 43.43
N PRO A 61 15.04 -3.06 43.31
CA PRO A 61 14.77 -2.33 42.08
C PRO A 61 15.99 -1.52 41.64
N ASN A 62 16.35 -1.66 40.37
CA ASN A 62 17.48 -1.01 39.75
C ASN A 62 17.07 -0.46 38.37
N MET A 63 18.01 0.23 37.70
CA MET A 63 17.76 0.80 36.37
C MET A 63 17.35 -0.25 35.32
N PRO A 64 18.02 -1.43 35.19
CA PRO A 64 17.56 -2.48 34.27
C PRO A 64 16.10 -2.89 34.49
N LEU A 65 15.69 -3.06 35.74
CA LEU A 65 14.30 -3.42 36.05
C LEU A 65 13.32 -2.30 35.68
N ALA A 66 13.69 -1.04 35.92
CA ALA A 66 12.88 0.11 35.55
C ALA A 66 12.72 0.22 34.02
N LEU A 67 13.78 -0.05 33.25
CA LEU A 67 13.74 -0.06 31.79
C LEU A 67 12.90 -1.22 31.24
N ALA A 68 12.98 -2.41 31.84
CA ALA A 68 12.13 -3.54 31.50
C ALA A 68 10.66 -3.22 31.75
N ALA A 69 10.35 -2.61 32.90
CA ALA A 69 8.98 -2.20 33.24
C ALA A 69 8.47 -1.09 32.31
N LEU A 70 9.31 -0.11 32.00
CA LEU A 70 9.00 0.97 31.07
C LEU A 70 8.69 0.41 29.66
N SER A 71 9.55 -0.46 29.14
CA SER A 71 9.39 -1.05 27.81
C SER A 71 8.11 -1.88 27.70
N GLY A 72 7.83 -2.70 28.73
CA GLY A 72 6.59 -3.46 28.83
C GLY A 72 5.35 -2.55 28.92
N ALA A 73 5.40 -1.49 29.72
CA ALA A 73 4.30 -0.54 29.86
C ALA A 73 4.04 0.26 28.58
N VAL A 74 5.10 0.75 27.91
CA VAL A 74 5.00 1.48 26.65
C VAL A 74 4.38 0.60 25.56
N TRP A 75 4.80 -0.67 25.44
CA TRP A 75 4.17 -1.61 24.51
C TRP A 75 2.69 -1.84 24.86
N ALA A 76 2.39 -2.08 26.14
CA ALA A 76 1.04 -2.37 26.61
C ALA A 76 0.03 -1.23 26.34
N ILE A 77 0.47 0.04 26.41
CA ILE A 77 -0.43 1.19 26.26
C ILE A 77 -0.49 1.74 24.84
N THR A 78 0.61 1.69 24.07
CA THR A 78 0.74 2.48 22.83
C THR A 78 -0.34 2.15 21.80
N TYR A 79 -0.40 0.92 21.31
CA TYR A 79 -1.39 0.55 20.29
C TYR A 79 -2.84 0.62 20.81
N PRO A 80 -3.19 0.10 22.01
CA PRO A 80 -4.55 0.20 22.53
C PRO A 80 -5.04 1.64 22.69
N LEU A 81 -4.19 2.54 23.19
CA LEU A 81 -4.55 3.94 23.37
C LEU A 81 -4.75 4.63 22.02
N ILE A 82 -3.81 4.47 21.09
CA ILE A 82 -3.93 5.06 19.74
C ILE A 82 -5.19 4.51 19.05
N PHE A 83 -5.42 3.20 19.09
CA PHE A 83 -6.61 2.57 18.52
C PHE A 83 -7.91 3.12 19.15
N HIS A 84 -7.94 3.29 20.47
CA HIS A 84 -9.07 3.88 21.17
C HIS A 84 -9.33 5.32 20.72
N LEU A 85 -8.29 6.16 20.66
CA LEU A 85 -8.41 7.56 20.25
C LEU A 85 -9.00 7.69 18.84
N THR A 86 -8.59 6.80 17.93
CA THR A 86 -9.10 6.74 16.55
C THR A 86 -10.55 6.24 16.49
N ASN A 87 -10.87 5.11 17.15
CA ASN A 87 -12.11 4.37 16.87
C ASN A 87 -13.25 4.61 17.87
N ARG A 88 -13.01 5.25 19.02
CA ARG A 88 -14.04 5.43 20.08
C ARG A 88 -15.34 6.10 19.64
N LYS A 89 -15.31 6.93 18.59
CA LYS A 89 -16.49 7.63 18.07
C LYS A 89 -17.25 6.85 16.99
N ILE A 90 -16.58 5.89 16.34
CA ILE A 90 -17.08 5.24 15.10
C ILE A 90 -17.44 3.78 15.37
N SER A 91 -16.61 3.07 16.15
CA SER A 91 -16.84 1.66 16.46
C SER A 91 -17.66 1.49 17.75
N PRO A 92 -18.67 0.59 17.75
CA PRO A 92 -19.44 0.28 18.95
C PRO A 92 -18.61 -0.51 19.98
N ASP A 93 -17.74 -1.42 19.52
CA ASP A 93 -16.92 -2.30 20.36
C ASP A 93 -15.56 -2.63 19.74
N TYR A 94 -14.56 -2.87 20.61
CA TYR A 94 -13.21 -3.37 20.26
C TYR A 94 -12.43 -3.75 21.52
N GLU A 95 -11.52 -4.73 21.39
CA GLU A 95 -10.73 -5.26 22.50
C GLU A 95 -9.28 -5.56 22.08
N ASN A 96 -8.32 -4.87 22.70
CA ASN A 96 -6.87 -4.95 22.48
C ASN A 96 -6.14 -5.59 23.67
N TYR A 97 -6.67 -6.67 24.24
CA TYR A 97 -6.06 -7.34 25.40
C TYR A 97 -4.70 -8.01 25.09
N GLY A 98 -4.44 -8.31 23.82
CA GLY A 98 -3.21 -8.95 23.33
C GLY A 98 -1.97 -8.11 23.64
N GLU A 99 -1.98 -6.82 23.28
CA GLU A 99 -0.89 -5.88 23.59
C GLU A 99 -0.58 -5.77 25.07
N ILE A 100 -1.63 -5.60 25.88
CA ILE A 100 -1.49 -5.43 27.33
C ILE A 100 -0.84 -6.66 27.93
N SER A 101 -1.33 -7.84 27.56
CA SER A 101 -0.77 -9.11 28.04
C SER A 101 0.68 -9.27 27.59
N CYS A 102 0.98 -9.01 26.31
CA CYS A 102 2.32 -9.11 25.76
C CYS A 102 3.31 -8.17 26.46
N GLY A 103 2.91 -6.92 26.73
CA GLY A 103 3.73 -5.94 27.42
C GLY A 103 4.09 -6.35 28.85
N ILE A 104 3.13 -6.93 29.60
CA ILE A 104 3.41 -7.48 30.94
C ILE A 104 4.49 -8.57 30.84
N TYR A 105 4.33 -9.53 29.92
CA TYR A 105 5.32 -10.61 29.78
C TYR A 105 6.68 -10.14 29.25
N PHE A 106 6.74 -9.09 28.43
CA PHE A 106 8.02 -8.46 28.04
C PHE A 106 8.77 -7.92 29.25
N PHE A 107 8.07 -7.26 30.18
CA PHE A 107 8.68 -6.83 31.44
C PHE A 107 9.31 -8.00 32.18
N GLY A 108 8.58 -9.12 32.35
CA GLY A 108 9.12 -10.31 33.00
C GLY A 108 10.32 -10.94 32.27
N LEU A 109 10.28 -10.98 30.94
CA LEU A 109 11.35 -11.55 30.11
C LEU A 109 12.63 -10.71 30.21
N PHE A 110 12.55 -9.39 30.04
CA PHE A 110 13.72 -8.52 30.08
C PHE A 110 14.31 -8.43 31.49
N ALA A 111 13.47 -8.41 32.53
CA ALA A 111 13.93 -8.52 33.91
C ALA A 111 14.72 -9.82 34.14
N ALA A 112 14.23 -10.96 33.64
CA ALA A 112 14.93 -12.24 33.75
C ALA A 112 16.25 -12.27 32.97
N ILE A 113 16.27 -11.79 31.73
CA ILE A 113 17.49 -11.72 30.89
C ILE A 113 18.53 -10.81 31.53
N GLY A 114 18.13 -9.63 32.02
CA GLY A 114 19.02 -8.72 32.74
C GLY A 114 19.64 -9.39 33.96
N LEU A 115 18.84 -10.05 34.80
CA LEU A 115 19.33 -10.77 35.98
C LEU A 115 20.20 -12.00 35.68
N LEU A 116 20.23 -12.47 34.43
CA LEU A 116 21.15 -13.51 33.94
C LEU A 116 22.47 -12.94 33.39
N GLY A 117 22.67 -11.62 33.45
CA GLY A 117 23.83 -10.94 32.89
C GLY A 117 23.68 -10.58 31.41
N GLY A 118 22.50 -10.78 30.84
CA GLY A 118 22.16 -10.47 29.44
C GLY A 118 21.74 -9.01 29.20
N GLY A 119 22.24 -8.05 29.99
CA GLY A 119 21.77 -6.66 29.95
C GLY A 119 21.84 -6.01 28.56
N VAL A 120 22.88 -6.29 27.77
CA VAL A 120 22.99 -5.79 26.39
C VAL A 120 21.91 -6.38 25.47
N ILE A 121 21.58 -7.66 25.64
CA ILE A 121 20.53 -8.33 24.85
C ILE A 121 19.16 -7.73 25.19
N ALA A 122 18.89 -7.53 26.50
CA ALA A 122 17.69 -6.85 26.96
C ALA A 122 17.61 -5.42 26.37
N ALA A 123 18.68 -4.64 26.46
CA ALA A 123 18.74 -3.28 25.93
C ALA A 123 18.41 -3.18 24.43
N ILE A 124 18.96 -4.08 23.61
CA ILE A 124 18.68 -4.10 22.16
C ILE A 124 17.20 -4.44 21.91
N ALA A 125 16.65 -5.42 22.62
CA ALA A 125 15.25 -5.81 22.47
C ALA A 125 14.28 -4.70 22.95
N GLU A 126 14.57 -4.07 24.08
CA GLU A 126 13.84 -2.92 24.62
C GLU A 126 13.85 -1.74 23.62
N TRP A 127 15.02 -1.40 23.08
CA TRP A 127 15.18 -0.37 22.05
C TRP A 127 14.35 -0.66 20.80
N MET A 128 14.34 -1.90 20.29
CA MET A 128 13.53 -2.28 19.14
C MET A 128 12.02 -2.12 19.38
N LEU A 129 11.52 -2.58 20.54
CA LEU A 129 10.10 -2.42 20.89
C LEU A 129 9.70 -0.95 21.07
N LEU A 130 10.62 -0.15 21.63
CA LEU A 130 10.39 1.28 21.79
C LEU A 130 10.36 1.99 20.43
N LEU A 131 11.24 1.63 19.48
CA LEU A 131 11.20 2.18 18.13
C LEU A 131 9.86 1.91 17.45
N ILE A 132 9.32 0.68 17.54
CA ILE A 132 7.98 0.36 17.02
C ILE A 132 6.92 1.26 17.67
N SER A 133 6.96 1.41 18.99
CA SER A 133 6.00 2.22 19.74
C SER A 133 6.10 3.72 19.38
N ILE A 134 7.31 4.26 19.23
CA ILE A 134 7.56 5.63 18.79
C ILE A 134 7.02 5.83 17.37
N SER A 135 7.28 4.90 16.45
CA SER A 135 6.78 4.98 15.08
C SER A 135 5.26 5.02 15.03
N LEU A 136 4.56 4.27 15.89
CA LEU A 136 3.09 4.34 15.99
C LEU A 136 2.59 5.70 16.48
N TRP A 137 3.25 6.29 17.48
CA TRP A 137 2.91 7.64 17.95
C TRP A 137 3.19 8.70 16.89
N VAL A 138 4.33 8.61 16.20
CA VAL A 138 4.66 9.51 15.08
C VAL A 138 3.59 9.39 13.99
N TYR A 139 3.21 8.17 13.60
CA TYR A 139 2.13 7.95 12.64
C TYR A 139 0.82 8.60 13.10
N TYR A 140 0.41 8.38 14.35
CA TYR A 140 -0.82 8.98 14.89
C TYR A 140 -0.77 10.51 14.94
N MET A 141 0.37 11.11 15.31
CA MET A 141 0.54 12.56 15.33
C MET A 141 0.49 13.18 13.93
N LEU A 142 0.98 12.45 12.91
CA LEU A 142 0.96 12.91 11.52
C LEU A 142 -0.43 12.78 10.88
N TYR A 143 -1.12 11.67 11.13
CA TYR A 143 -2.32 11.30 10.36
C TYR A 143 -3.63 11.31 11.16
N GLY A 144 -3.56 11.45 12.49
CA GLY A 144 -4.73 11.48 13.37
C GLY A 144 -5.43 10.12 13.54
N THR A 145 -4.88 9.04 13.00
CA THR A 145 -5.44 7.69 13.03
C THR A 145 -4.41 6.65 13.47
N CYS A 146 -4.92 5.53 13.98
CA CYS A 146 -4.14 4.31 14.15
C CYS A 146 -3.77 3.75 12.78
N ILE A 147 -2.59 3.13 12.68
CA ILE A 147 -2.18 2.46 11.44
C ILE A 147 -3.19 1.37 11.07
N ASP A 148 -3.65 1.43 9.83
CA ASP A 148 -4.61 0.49 9.25
C ASP A 148 -3.93 -0.41 8.21
N ALA A 149 -4.72 -1.20 7.49
CA ALA A 149 -4.24 -2.07 6.42
C ALA A 149 -3.48 -1.30 5.32
N ASN A 150 -3.92 -0.09 4.96
CA ASN A 150 -3.27 0.71 3.92
C ASN A 150 -1.92 1.26 4.38
N GLY A 151 -1.86 1.80 5.60
CA GLY A 151 -0.60 2.21 6.20
C GLY A 151 0.38 1.05 6.34
N MET A 152 -0.09 -0.13 6.74
CA MET A 152 0.76 -1.32 6.87
C MET A 152 1.28 -1.83 5.53
N LYS A 153 0.44 -1.88 4.49
CA LYS A 153 0.86 -2.25 3.13
C LYS A 153 1.99 -1.34 2.63
N ILE A 154 1.84 -0.02 2.78
CA ILE A 154 2.90 0.94 2.42
C ILE A 154 4.21 0.61 3.14
N VAL A 155 4.17 0.29 4.43
CA VAL A 155 5.37 -0.08 5.20
C VAL A 155 6.01 -1.38 4.69
N GLN A 156 5.21 -2.38 4.30
CA GLN A 156 5.71 -3.67 3.79
C GLN A 156 6.23 -3.58 2.34
N ASP A 157 5.61 -2.75 1.51
CA ASP A 157 5.89 -2.64 0.07
C ASP A 157 6.97 -1.58 -0.26
N SER A 158 7.31 -0.71 0.71
CA SER A 158 8.30 0.36 0.52
C SER A 158 9.66 -0.17 0.05
N HIS A 159 10.17 0.32 -1.08
CA HIS A 159 11.45 -0.09 -1.64
C HIS A 159 12.62 0.77 -1.12
N PRO A 160 13.86 0.27 -1.00
CA PRO A 160 15.03 1.07 -0.56
C PRO A 160 15.23 2.38 -1.32
N ASN A 161 14.98 2.39 -2.65
CA ASN A 161 15.04 3.61 -3.46
C ASN A 161 13.98 4.65 -3.03
N GLU A 162 12.78 4.24 -2.65
CA GLU A 162 11.74 5.15 -2.15
C GLU A 162 12.10 5.71 -0.78
N ILE A 163 12.71 4.89 0.09
CA ILE A 163 13.22 5.34 1.39
C ILE A 163 14.32 6.39 1.20
N ILE A 164 15.23 6.17 0.25
CA ILE A 164 16.28 7.14 -0.11
C ILE A 164 15.67 8.41 -0.70
N GLU A 165 14.72 8.29 -1.63
CA GLU A 165 14.06 9.44 -2.27
C GLU A 165 13.27 10.26 -1.25
N PHE A 166 12.53 9.60 -0.37
CA PHE A 166 11.83 10.23 0.76
C PHE A 166 12.82 10.94 1.68
N SER A 167 13.94 10.32 2.03
CA SER A 167 14.97 10.95 2.86
C SER A 167 15.58 12.19 2.21
N ARG A 168 15.79 12.17 0.89
CA ARG A 168 16.29 13.30 0.10
C ARG A 168 15.31 14.48 -0.01
N SER A 169 14.02 14.24 0.24
CA SER A 169 13.02 15.32 0.29
C SER A 169 13.17 16.23 1.53
N TYR A 170 13.99 15.82 2.52
CA TYR A 170 14.27 16.62 3.72
C TYR A 170 15.70 17.18 3.73
N PRO A 171 15.93 18.32 4.41
CA PRO A 171 17.28 18.83 4.65
C PRO A 171 18.17 17.79 5.34
N LEU A 172 19.39 17.59 4.83
CA LEU A 172 20.34 16.57 5.30
C LEU A 172 20.56 16.60 6.82
N TRP A 173 20.65 17.79 7.42
CA TRP A 173 20.87 17.94 8.86
C TRP A 173 19.73 17.36 9.71
N LYS A 174 18.48 17.38 9.22
CA LYS A 174 17.33 16.77 9.93
C LYS A 174 17.43 15.25 9.91
N VAL A 175 17.82 14.68 8.77
CA VAL A 175 18.04 13.23 8.61
C VAL A 175 19.17 12.76 9.52
N VAL A 176 20.30 13.48 9.53
CA VAL A 176 21.44 13.16 10.41
C VAL A 176 21.05 13.27 11.89
N LEU A 177 20.31 14.32 12.28
CA LEU A 177 19.83 14.48 13.65
C LEU A 177 18.92 13.33 14.09
N LEU A 178 18.02 12.87 13.23
CA LEU A 178 17.16 11.71 13.51
C LEU A 178 17.98 10.43 13.72
N LEU A 179 18.94 10.17 12.85
CA LEU A 179 19.83 9.00 12.98
C LEU A 179 20.66 9.06 14.27
N MET A 180 21.19 10.23 14.62
CA MET A 180 21.90 10.43 15.89
C MET A 180 20.98 10.19 17.09
N ALA A 181 19.72 10.63 17.04
CA ALA A 181 18.76 10.40 18.12
C ALA A 181 18.45 8.90 18.30
N ILE A 182 18.30 8.14 17.20
CA ILE A 182 18.08 6.68 17.22
C ILE A 182 19.26 5.95 17.86
N VAL A 183 20.51 6.33 17.50
CA VAL A 183 21.73 5.73 18.06
C VAL A 183 21.94 6.13 19.52
N ALA A 184 21.70 7.39 19.87
CA ALA A 184 21.78 7.87 21.25
C ALA A 184 20.77 7.16 22.16
N LEU A 185 19.56 6.88 21.66
CA LEU A 185 18.56 6.10 22.37
C LEU A 185 19.07 4.69 22.69
N LEU A 186 19.65 3.99 21.71
CA LEU A 186 20.25 2.67 21.92
C LEU A 186 21.38 2.72 22.98
N ALA A 187 22.27 3.70 22.88
CA ALA A 187 23.34 3.88 23.85
C ALA A 187 22.80 4.10 25.27
N GLY A 188 21.72 4.87 25.41
CA GLY A 188 21.03 5.08 26.70
C GLY A 188 20.50 3.77 27.30
N PHE A 189 19.87 2.91 26.50
CA PHE A 189 19.41 1.59 26.95
C PHE A 189 20.56 0.66 27.34
N ILE A 190 21.68 0.67 26.60
CA ILE A 190 22.87 -0.12 26.93
C ILE A 190 23.46 0.32 28.27
N VAL A 191 23.64 1.64 28.47
CA VAL A 191 24.17 2.19 29.72
C VAL A 191 23.22 1.89 30.90
N GLY A 192 21.92 2.06 30.71
CA GLY A 192 20.92 1.80 31.75
C GLY A 192 20.81 0.33 32.15
N ASN A 193 21.10 -0.59 31.22
CA ASN A 193 21.11 -2.03 31.48
C ASN A 193 22.48 -2.60 31.92
N HIS A 194 23.52 -1.76 32.08
CA HIS A 194 24.87 -2.23 32.39
C HIS A 194 25.01 -2.84 33.80
N ASN A 195 24.27 -2.32 34.78
CA ASN A 195 24.41 -2.67 36.20
C ASN A 195 23.42 -3.76 36.65
N THR A 196 23.52 -4.96 36.07
CA THR A 196 22.69 -6.11 36.46
C THR A 196 23.37 -6.97 37.52
N THR A 197 22.68 -7.22 38.63
CA THR A 197 23.13 -8.15 39.66
C THR A 197 22.80 -9.58 39.25
N VAL A 198 23.82 -10.38 38.95
CA VAL A 198 23.67 -11.81 38.63
C VAL A 198 23.71 -12.63 39.93
N PRO A 199 22.78 -13.56 40.16
CA PRO A 199 22.84 -14.41 41.35
C PRO A 199 24.07 -15.33 41.31
N GLU A 200 24.77 -15.44 42.43
CA GLU A 200 25.95 -16.31 42.57
C GLU A 200 25.56 -17.80 42.69
N THR A 201 24.30 -18.10 43.00
CA THR A 201 23.85 -19.47 43.33
C THR A 201 23.32 -20.22 42.09
N PRO A 202 23.87 -21.40 41.74
CA PRO A 202 23.50 -22.12 40.51
C PRO A 202 22.01 -22.46 40.35
N TRP A 203 21.32 -22.83 41.45
CA TRP A 203 19.89 -23.17 41.36
C TRP A 203 19.01 -21.95 41.05
N LYS A 204 19.40 -20.74 41.51
CA LYS A 204 18.71 -19.48 41.17
C LYS A 204 18.88 -19.15 39.70
N ILE A 205 20.08 -19.35 39.16
CA ILE A 205 20.37 -19.19 37.72
C ILE A 205 19.50 -20.17 36.93
N ALA A 206 19.48 -21.45 37.28
CA ALA A 206 18.67 -22.47 36.60
C ALA A 206 17.18 -22.12 36.60
N LEU A 207 16.66 -21.66 37.75
CA LEU A 207 15.26 -21.24 37.87
C LEU A 207 14.95 -19.98 37.04
N LEU A 208 15.85 -18.99 37.03
CA LEU A 208 15.73 -17.80 36.18
C LEU A 208 15.72 -18.15 34.70
N VAL A 209 16.60 -19.06 34.26
CA VAL A 209 16.61 -19.56 32.88
C VAL A 209 15.28 -20.21 32.54
N ALA A 210 14.74 -21.07 33.43
CA ALA A 210 13.44 -21.69 33.23
C ALA A 210 12.31 -20.66 33.12
N VAL A 211 12.32 -19.62 33.95
CA VAL A 211 11.34 -18.51 33.90
C VAL A 211 11.48 -17.68 32.61
N ALA A 212 12.71 -17.36 32.20
CA ALA A 212 12.98 -16.65 30.95
C ALA A 212 12.50 -17.46 29.74
N LEU A 213 12.78 -18.77 29.70
CA LEU A 213 12.30 -19.68 28.66
C LEU A 213 10.77 -19.80 28.66
N PHE A 214 10.14 -19.86 29.83
CA PHE A 214 8.68 -19.83 29.96
C PHE A 214 8.08 -18.57 29.35
N PHE A 215 8.62 -17.38 29.68
CA PHE A 215 8.15 -16.12 29.08
C PHE A 215 8.41 -16.06 27.58
N ALA A 216 9.62 -16.42 27.13
CA ALA A 216 9.96 -16.45 25.71
C ALA A 216 9.01 -17.38 24.94
N TRP A 217 8.75 -18.58 25.46
CA TRP A 217 7.78 -19.51 24.88
C TRP A 217 6.37 -18.92 24.85
N TYR A 218 5.89 -18.33 25.95
CA TYR A 218 4.53 -17.79 26.01
C TYR A 218 4.32 -16.58 25.07
N ILE A 219 5.35 -15.74 24.91
CA ILE A 219 5.34 -14.58 24.01
C ILE A 219 5.43 -15.02 22.55
N PHE A 220 6.40 -15.87 22.22
CA PHE A 220 6.79 -16.17 20.83
C PHE A 220 6.27 -17.51 20.30
N LYS A 221 5.40 -18.22 21.03
CA LYS A 221 4.77 -19.46 20.54
C LYS A 221 4.12 -19.24 19.16
N PRO A 222 4.43 -20.06 18.15
CA PRO A 222 3.81 -19.94 16.82
C PRO A 222 2.28 -19.97 16.89
N HIS A 223 1.63 -19.06 16.15
CA HIS A 223 0.17 -18.90 16.00
C HIS A 223 -0.65 -18.62 17.28
N ARG A 224 -0.13 -18.89 18.48
CA ARG A 224 -0.85 -18.79 19.76
C ARG A 224 -0.16 -17.92 20.80
N GLY A 225 1.07 -17.47 20.54
CA GLY A 225 1.83 -16.60 21.42
C GLY A 225 1.17 -15.22 21.58
N MET A 226 1.56 -14.50 22.62
CA MET A 226 1.02 -13.16 22.87
C MET A 226 1.50 -12.14 21.83
N PHE A 227 2.71 -12.29 21.30
CA PHE A 227 3.26 -11.36 20.32
C PHE A 227 2.46 -11.37 19.02
N VAL A 228 2.17 -12.55 18.46
CA VAL A 228 1.35 -12.68 17.24
C VAL A 228 -0.11 -12.27 17.41
N ARG A 229 -0.57 -12.12 18.66
CA ARG A 229 -1.93 -11.69 19.02
C ARG A 229 -2.00 -10.21 19.37
N SER A 230 -0.87 -9.51 19.39
CA SER A 230 -0.86 -8.06 19.49
C SER A 230 -1.42 -7.50 18.18
N GLY A 231 -2.37 -6.56 18.24
CA GLY A 231 -2.95 -5.86 17.11
C GLY A 231 -1.95 -5.37 16.06
N ILE A 232 -0.82 -4.76 16.43
CA ILE A 232 0.17 -4.31 15.43
C ILE A 232 0.86 -5.47 14.70
N VAL A 233 1.24 -6.52 15.43
CA VAL A 233 1.89 -7.71 14.84
C VAL A 233 0.88 -8.53 14.04
N ARG A 234 -0.35 -8.63 14.53
CA ARG A 234 -1.46 -9.29 13.81
C ARG A 234 -1.73 -8.59 12.50
N LEU A 235 -1.85 -7.26 12.50
CA LEU A 235 -2.00 -6.47 11.29
C LEU A 235 -0.85 -6.73 10.31
N TRP A 236 0.40 -6.76 10.78
CA TRP A 236 1.55 -7.11 9.95
C TRP A 236 1.42 -8.52 9.33
N LEU A 237 1.04 -9.52 10.13
CA LEU A 237 0.88 -10.90 9.67
C LEU A 237 -0.28 -11.06 8.70
N ASP A 238 -1.42 -10.41 8.93
CA ASP A 238 -2.59 -10.45 8.06
C ASP A 238 -2.25 -9.88 6.67
N ILE A 239 -1.49 -8.79 6.59
CA ILE A 239 -1.02 -8.23 5.31
C ILE A 239 0.01 -9.16 4.64
N ARG A 240 0.90 -9.80 5.41
CA ARG A 240 1.84 -10.78 4.85
C ARG A 240 1.13 -12.03 4.32
N GLU A 241 0.07 -12.48 4.99
CA GLU A 241 -0.75 -13.61 4.53
C GLU A 241 -1.52 -13.24 3.26
N TYR A 242 -2.03 -12.01 3.17
CA TYR A 242 -2.63 -11.48 1.94
C TYR A 242 -1.63 -11.55 0.77
N ALA A 243 -0.43 -10.98 0.93
CA ALA A 243 0.61 -11.03 -0.09
C ALA A 243 1.06 -12.47 -0.43
N ALA A 244 1.10 -13.37 0.56
CA ALA A 244 1.40 -14.78 0.33
C ALA A 244 0.32 -15.48 -0.52
N ASN A 245 -0.95 -15.12 -0.34
CA ASN A 245 -2.06 -15.64 -1.14
C ASN A 245 -2.01 -15.14 -2.59
N ASP A 246 -1.49 -13.94 -2.84
CA ASP A 246 -1.35 -13.41 -4.20
C ASP A 246 -0.45 -14.29 -5.07
N HIS A 247 0.58 -14.95 -4.52
CA HIS A 247 1.41 -15.92 -5.25
C HIS A 247 0.62 -17.14 -5.78
N ARG A 248 -0.60 -17.39 -5.29
CA ARG A 248 -1.50 -18.39 -5.88
C ARG A 248 -1.94 -18.01 -7.29
N TYR A 249 -1.90 -16.73 -7.65
CA TYR A 249 -2.25 -16.24 -8.99
C TYR A 249 -1.46 -16.95 -10.10
N VAL A 250 -0.14 -17.10 -9.90
CA VAL A 250 0.74 -17.78 -10.87
C VAL A 250 0.67 -19.30 -10.72
N SER A 251 0.75 -19.80 -9.48
CA SER A 251 0.80 -21.25 -9.24
C SER A 251 -0.52 -21.98 -9.55
N GLU A 252 -1.65 -21.27 -9.54
CA GLU A 252 -2.97 -21.81 -9.88
C GLU A 252 -3.47 -21.37 -11.27
N MET A 253 -2.59 -20.84 -12.12
CA MET A 253 -2.95 -20.34 -13.46
C MET A 253 -3.67 -21.39 -14.30
N GLU A 254 -3.20 -22.63 -14.34
CA GLU A 254 -3.86 -23.71 -15.10
C GLU A 254 -5.32 -23.91 -14.67
N ARG A 255 -5.57 -23.88 -13.35
CA ARG A 255 -6.93 -24.01 -12.79
C ARG A 255 -7.78 -22.80 -13.16
N ARG A 256 -7.24 -21.59 -13.00
CA ARG A 256 -7.89 -20.31 -13.27
C ARG A 256 -8.31 -20.18 -14.74
N LEU A 257 -7.49 -20.71 -15.66
CA LEU A 257 -7.69 -20.56 -17.10
C LEU A 257 -8.30 -21.77 -17.79
N LYS A 258 -8.53 -22.90 -17.09
CA LYS A 258 -8.99 -24.16 -17.69
C LYS A 258 -10.25 -24.00 -18.54
N ASP A 259 -11.24 -23.29 -18.01
CA ASP A 259 -12.56 -23.09 -18.63
C ASP A 259 -12.74 -21.67 -19.19
N LEU A 260 -11.63 -20.97 -19.47
CA LEU A 260 -11.67 -19.64 -20.08
C LEU A 260 -12.02 -19.76 -21.58
N HIS A 261 -13.18 -19.20 -21.94
CA HIS A 261 -13.67 -19.12 -23.31
C HIS A 261 -13.67 -17.65 -23.76
N VAL A 262 -12.99 -17.36 -24.87
CA VAL A 262 -12.93 -16.01 -25.45
C VAL A 262 -13.14 -16.13 -26.95
N LYS A 263 -14.04 -15.31 -27.49
CA LYS A 263 -14.38 -15.28 -28.91
C LYS A 263 -14.44 -13.83 -29.41
N PRO A 264 -13.71 -13.46 -30.47
CA PRO A 264 -13.83 -12.13 -31.06
C PRO A 264 -15.18 -11.98 -31.78
N LEU A 265 -15.80 -10.80 -31.64
CA LEU A 265 -17.09 -10.45 -32.25
C LEU A 265 -16.94 -9.47 -33.42
N GLY A 266 -15.97 -8.57 -33.34
CA GLY A 266 -15.74 -7.55 -34.35
C GLY A 266 -15.11 -8.05 -35.64
N LYS A 267 -15.06 -7.18 -36.65
CA LYS A 267 -14.35 -7.49 -37.90
C LYS A 267 -12.83 -7.51 -37.64
N ALA A 268 -12.14 -8.50 -38.17
CA ALA A 268 -10.69 -8.55 -38.13
C ALA A 268 -10.07 -7.36 -38.87
N PHE A 269 -8.97 -6.83 -38.35
CA PHE A 269 -8.14 -5.84 -39.04
C PHE A 269 -7.48 -6.45 -40.29
N GLN A 270 -7.14 -5.59 -41.25
CA GLN A 270 -6.56 -6.01 -42.54
C GLN A 270 -5.16 -6.59 -42.41
N ARG A 271 -4.41 -6.14 -41.41
CA ARG A 271 -3.04 -6.57 -41.11
C ARG A 271 -2.86 -6.72 -39.59
N PRO A 272 -1.82 -7.43 -39.14
CA PRO A 272 -1.46 -7.49 -37.73
C PRO A 272 -1.44 -6.11 -37.08
N SER A 273 -1.91 -6.05 -35.84
CA SER A 273 -2.36 -4.80 -35.21
C SER A 273 -1.90 -4.67 -33.77
N THR A 274 -1.81 -3.43 -33.27
CA THR A 274 -1.45 -3.19 -31.88
C THR A 274 -2.58 -2.51 -31.12
N ILE A 275 -2.89 -3.03 -29.94
CA ILE A 275 -3.67 -2.33 -28.92
C ILE A 275 -2.69 -1.93 -27.80
N MET A 276 -2.70 -0.64 -27.45
CA MET A 276 -1.82 -0.09 -26.43
C MET A 276 -2.62 0.29 -25.19
N MET A 277 -2.17 -0.17 -24.03
CA MET A 277 -2.69 0.22 -22.73
C MET A 277 -1.57 0.90 -21.94
N VAL A 278 -1.75 2.16 -21.58
CA VAL A 278 -0.79 2.94 -20.79
C VAL A 278 -1.36 3.19 -19.40
N ILE A 279 -0.68 2.64 -18.40
CA ILE A 279 -1.00 2.78 -16.98
C ILE A 279 -0.17 3.94 -16.44
N GLY A 280 -0.83 5.07 -16.20
CA GLY A 280 -0.26 6.23 -15.54
C GLY A 280 -0.12 6.03 -14.03
N GLU A 281 0.71 6.87 -13.42
CA GLU A 281 0.99 6.86 -11.99
C GLU A 281 0.68 8.23 -11.39
N SER A 282 -0.17 8.27 -10.36
CA SER A 282 -0.48 9.48 -9.56
C SER A 282 -1.02 10.70 -10.34
N ALA A 283 -1.39 10.57 -11.62
CA ALA A 283 -1.88 11.67 -12.44
C ALA A 283 -3.33 12.05 -12.06
N SER A 284 -3.57 13.35 -11.89
CA SER A 284 -4.89 13.90 -11.57
C SER A 284 -5.47 14.65 -12.76
N ARG A 285 -6.72 14.31 -13.15
CA ARG A 285 -7.41 15.04 -14.23
C ARG A 285 -7.65 16.51 -13.88
N ASP A 286 -7.69 16.84 -12.59
CA ASP A 286 -7.90 18.19 -12.08
C ASP A 286 -6.71 19.12 -12.43
N TYR A 287 -5.56 18.56 -12.81
CA TYR A 287 -4.33 19.27 -13.23
C TYR A 287 -3.96 19.00 -14.70
N MET A 288 -4.88 18.46 -15.49
CA MET A 288 -4.68 18.18 -16.91
C MET A 288 -5.51 19.14 -17.76
N SER A 289 -4.86 20.00 -18.54
CA SER A 289 -5.50 21.03 -19.37
C SER A 289 -6.48 20.48 -20.43
N ALA A 290 -6.43 19.18 -20.74
CA ALA A 290 -7.37 18.47 -21.59
C ALA A 290 -8.71 18.16 -20.90
N PHE A 291 -8.71 18.02 -19.56
CA PHE A 291 -9.88 17.68 -18.76
C PHE A 291 -10.43 18.88 -17.98
N THR A 292 -9.54 19.79 -17.55
CA THR A 292 -9.87 20.89 -16.65
C THR A 292 -9.39 22.21 -17.24
N PRO A 293 -10.25 23.24 -17.37
CA PRO A 293 -9.81 24.59 -17.73
C PRO A 293 -8.81 25.12 -16.70
N MET A 294 -7.62 25.50 -17.14
CA MET A 294 -6.54 26.01 -16.30
C MET A 294 -5.61 26.92 -17.09
N GLU A 295 -4.80 27.73 -16.38
CA GLU A 295 -3.86 28.68 -17.00
C GLU A 295 -2.71 27.99 -17.73
N HIS A 296 -2.14 26.96 -17.09
CA HIS A 296 -1.02 26.21 -17.62
C HIS A 296 -1.48 25.09 -18.56
N ASP A 297 -0.99 25.08 -19.80
CA ASP A 297 -1.27 23.98 -20.73
C ASP A 297 -0.40 22.75 -20.41
N THR A 298 -0.88 21.94 -19.47
CA THR A 298 -0.20 20.74 -18.95
C THR A 298 -0.34 19.52 -19.86
N THR A 299 -1.24 19.52 -20.85
CA THR A 299 -1.48 18.37 -21.74
C THR A 299 -1.70 18.80 -23.20
N PRO A 300 -0.73 19.53 -23.80
CA PRO A 300 -0.89 20.10 -25.14
C PRO A 300 -1.11 19.03 -26.23
N TRP A 301 -0.46 17.86 -26.16
CA TRP A 301 -0.67 16.78 -27.13
C TRP A 301 -2.07 16.19 -26.98
N MET A 302 -2.49 15.85 -25.77
CA MET A 302 -3.82 15.29 -25.52
C MET A 302 -4.94 16.24 -25.98
N ARG A 303 -4.78 17.56 -25.77
CA ARG A 303 -5.71 18.57 -26.30
C ARG A 303 -5.78 18.56 -27.82
N ARG A 304 -4.63 18.56 -28.52
CA ARG A 304 -4.59 18.45 -29.99
C ARG A 304 -5.29 17.18 -30.48
N MET A 305 -5.05 16.05 -29.82
CA MET A 305 -5.69 14.78 -30.16
C MET A 305 -7.21 14.82 -29.97
N ALA A 306 -7.69 15.52 -28.94
CA ALA A 306 -9.12 15.65 -28.62
C ALA A 306 -9.89 16.55 -29.60
N GLU A 307 -9.21 17.36 -30.43
CA GLU A 307 -9.86 18.13 -31.49
C GLU A 307 -10.54 17.21 -32.54
N ASP A 308 -10.00 16.01 -32.79
CA ASP A 308 -10.69 14.96 -33.57
C ASP A 308 -11.55 14.07 -32.66
N ASN A 309 -12.71 14.60 -32.26
CA ASN A 309 -13.68 13.90 -31.41
C ASN A 309 -14.29 12.63 -32.02
N ARG A 310 -14.01 12.31 -33.30
CA ARG A 310 -14.41 11.02 -33.88
C ARG A 310 -13.52 9.89 -33.39
N ARG A 311 -12.22 10.18 -33.22
CA ARG A 311 -11.16 9.21 -32.90
C ARG A 311 -10.74 9.25 -31.44
N THR A 312 -10.79 10.43 -30.84
CA THR A 312 -10.31 10.66 -29.47
C THR A 312 -11.48 10.95 -28.55
N ILE A 313 -11.53 10.26 -27.41
CA ILE A 313 -12.58 10.37 -26.41
C ILE A 313 -11.93 10.62 -25.05
N LEU A 314 -12.34 11.71 -24.41
CA LEU A 314 -12.00 12.04 -23.03
C LEU A 314 -13.14 11.61 -22.12
N PHE A 315 -12.81 11.00 -20.98
CA PHE A 315 -13.78 10.56 -19.97
C PHE A 315 -13.61 11.41 -18.71
N PRO A 316 -14.29 12.56 -18.60
CA PRO A 316 -14.07 13.53 -17.52
C PRO A 316 -14.56 13.05 -16.14
N ASN A 317 -15.27 11.93 -16.07
CA ASN A 317 -15.88 11.40 -14.84
C ASN A 317 -15.28 10.07 -14.36
N ALA A 318 -14.00 9.81 -14.68
CA ALA A 318 -13.26 8.63 -14.22
C ALA A 318 -12.61 8.81 -12.84
N TYR A 319 -12.78 7.80 -11.98
CA TYR A 319 -12.21 7.74 -10.64
C TYR A 319 -11.33 6.50 -10.48
N SER A 320 -10.37 6.52 -9.56
CA SER A 320 -9.70 5.31 -9.11
C SER A 320 -10.52 4.59 -8.04
N CYS A 321 -10.47 3.26 -8.02
CA CYS A 321 -11.13 2.46 -6.99
C CYS A 321 -10.37 2.51 -5.64
N ALA A 322 -9.09 2.87 -5.67
CA ALA A 322 -8.24 3.06 -4.50
C ALA A 322 -7.30 4.28 -4.68
N MET A 323 -6.67 4.71 -3.59
CA MET A 323 -5.72 5.85 -3.56
C MET A 323 -4.25 5.40 -3.60
N HIS A 324 -4.01 4.12 -3.88
CA HIS A 324 -2.71 3.47 -3.87
C HIS A 324 -2.61 2.49 -5.03
N THR A 325 -1.43 2.44 -5.66
CA THR A 325 -1.14 1.67 -6.87
C THR A 325 -1.55 0.21 -6.78
N VAL A 326 -1.11 -0.51 -5.74
CA VAL A 326 -1.36 -1.95 -5.59
C VAL A 326 -2.85 -2.26 -5.51
N GLN A 327 -3.56 -1.58 -4.60
CA GLN A 327 -4.99 -1.75 -4.37
C GLN A 327 -5.84 -1.37 -5.59
N SER A 328 -5.33 -0.46 -6.42
CA SER A 328 -6.01 -0.05 -7.64
C SER A 328 -5.77 -1.03 -8.79
N LEU A 329 -4.51 -1.41 -9.02
CA LEU A 329 -4.11 -2.19 -10.19
C LEU A 329 -4.39 -3.69 -10.03
N GLU A 330 -4.45 -4.23 -8.80
CA GLU A 330 -4.94 -5.59 -8.56
C GLU A 330 -6.37 -5.79 -9.11
N LYS A 331 -7.18 -4.71 -9.11
CA LYS A 331 -8.54 -4.70 -9.64
C LYS A 331 -8.55 -4.31 -11.11
N ALA A 332 -7.91 -3.19 -11.49
CA ALA A 332 -7.94 -2.70 -12.87
C ALA A 332 -7.43 -3.72 -13.91
N LEU A 333 -6.48 -4.58 -13.54
CA LEU A 333 -5.85 -5.54 -14.44
C LEU A 333 -6.58 -6.89 -14.54
N THR A 334 -7.59 -7.14 -13.70
CA THR A 334 -8.30 -8.42 -13.62
C THR A 334 -9.81 -8.23 -13.56
N GLU A 335 -10.59 -9.31 -13.70
CA GLU A 335 -12.04 -9.26 -13.51
C GLU A 335 -12.44 -8.96 -12.05
N TYR A 336 -11.49 -8.90 -11.10
CA TYR A 336 -11.76 -8.49 -9.73
C TYR A 336 -12.14 -7.01 -9.66
N ASN A 337 -13.32 -6.69 -9.12
CA ASN A 337 -13.74 -5.32 -8.87
C ASN A 337 -14.50 -5.17 -7.55
N GLN A 338 -14.87 -3.94 -7.21
CA GLN A 338 -15.54 -3.63 -5.94
C GLN A 338 -16.97 -4.20 -5.82
N TYR A 339 -17.53 -4.76 -6.91
CA TYR A 339 -18.96 -5.06 -7.03
C TYR A 339 -19.26 -6.56 -7.15
N ASN A 340 -18.26 -7.41 -7.37
CA ASN A 340 -18.48 -8.83 -7.71
C ASN A 340 -18.00 -9.85 -6.67
N GLY A 341 -17.37 -9.39 -5.57
CA GLY A 341 -16.93 -10.26 -4.48
C GLY A 341 -15.80 -11.23 -4.84
N ARG A 342 -15.14 -11.06 -6.00
CA ARG A 342 -13.99 -11.87 -6.40
C ARG A 342 -12.73 -11.50 -5.60
N GLN A 343 -11.68 -12.28 -5.79
CA GLN A 343 -10.35 -12.06 -5.24
C GLN A 343 -9.33 -12.03 -6.38
N PHE A 344 -8.22 -11.33 -6.18
CA PHE A 344 -7.17 -11.19 -7.20
C PHE A 344 -6.64 -12.54 -7.70
N TYR A 345 -6.23 -13.43 -6.79
CA TYR A 345 -5.56 -14.69 -7.14
C TYR A 345 -6.45 -15.69 -7.92
N ASP A 346 -7.77 -15.50 -7.93
CA ASP A 346 -8.74 -16.35 -8.65
C ASP A 346 -9.28 -15.70 -9.94
N SER A 347 -8.87 -14.46 -10.25
CA SER A 347 -9.48 -13.64 -11.31
C SER A 347 -8.72 -13.72 -12.64
N CYS A 348 -9.44 -13.86 -13.75
CA CYS A 348 -8.91 -13.71 -15.10
C CYS A 348 -8.34 -12.30 -15.32
N SER A 349 -7.19 -12.16 -16.00
CA SER A 349 -6.56 -10.87 -16.31
C SER A 349 -6.71 -10.44 -17.76
N ILE A 350 -6.45 -9.16 -18.03
CA ILE A 350 -6.43 -8.60 -19.40
C ILE A 350 -5.44 -9.37 -20.28
N ILE A 351 -4.31 -9.81 -19.71
CA ILE A 351 -3.28 -10.59 -20.41
C ILE A 351 -3.81 -11.97 -20.79
N ASP A 352 -4.58 -12.62 -19.92
CA ASP A 352 -5.18 -13.92 -20.22
C ASP A 352 -6.19 -13.83 -21.37
N ILE A 353 -7.02 -12.78 -21.39
CA ILE A 353 -7.93 -12.47 -22.51
C ILE A 353 -7.14 -12.25 -23.81
N ALA A 354 -6.08 -11.44 -23.75
CA ALA A 354 -5.24 -11.15 -24.91
C ALA A 354 -4.56 -12.41 -25.47
N HIS A 355 -4.00 -13.28 -24.62
CA HIS A 355 -3.42 -14.55 -25.05
C HIS A 355 -4.46 -15.47 -25.70
N ARG A 356 -5.68 -15.55 -25.14
CA ARG A 356 -6.75 -16.36 -25.75
C ARG A 356 -7.20 -15.85 -27.12
N LEU A 357 -7.02 -14.55 -27.38
CA LEU A 357 -7.23 -13.93 -28.68
C LEU A 357 -6.01 -14.06 -29.62
N GLY A 358 -4.90 -14.61 -29.15
CA GLY A 358 -3.68 -14.79 -29.94
C GLY A 358 -2.82 -13.54 -30.06
N TYR A 359 -2.97 -12.56 -29.16
CA TYR A 359 -2.05 -11.43 -29.07
C TYR A 359 -0.74 -11.88 -28.42
N ARG A 360 0.37 -11.36 -28.93
CA ARG A 360 1.64 -11.33 -28.23
C ARG A 360 1.64 -10.16 -27.24
N VAL A 361 1.94 -10.42 -25.98
CA VAL A 361 1.82 -9.43 -24.91
C VAL A 361 3.20 -8.91 -24.49
N HIS A 362 3.39 -7.60 -24.59
CA HIS A 362 4.59 -6.89 -24.18
C HIS A 362 4.26 -5.97 -23.00
N TRP A 363 4.91 -6.18 -21.86
CA TRP A 363 4.79 -5.35 -20.68
C TRP A 363 6.09 -4.62 -20.38
N TYR A 364 6.08 -3.29 -20.45
CA TYR A 364 7.23 -2.45 -20.11
C TYR A 364 6.90 -1.51 -18.95
N SER A 365 7.80 -1.44 -17.97
CA SER A 365 7.57 -0.68 -16.74
C SER A 365 8.77 0.19 -16.35
N ASN A 366 8.51 1.46 -16.03
CA ASN A 366 9.48 2.34 -15.38
C ASN A 366 9.24 2.47 -13.87
N GLN A 367 8.06 2.06 -13.41
CA GLN A 367 7.81 1.60 -12.05
C GLN A 367 8.66 0.34 -11.83
N GLY A 368 9.66 0.37 -10.94
CA GLY A 368 10.52 -0.79 -10.64
C GLY A 368 9.71 -2.01 -10.13
N HIS A 369 10.39 -3.11 -9.77
CA HIS A 369 9.72 -4.09 -8.90
C HIS A 369 9.41 -3.36 -7.58
N LEU A 370 8.12 -3.11 -7.33
CA LEU A 370 7.62 -2.57 -6.07
C LEU A 370 8.03 -3.53 -4.94
N GLY A 371 9.20 -3.32 -4.35
CA GLY A 371 9.71 -4.12 -3.24
C GLY A 371 10.30 -5.49 -3.62
N ALA A 372 10.73 -6.20 -2.58
CA ALA A 372 11.29 -7.57 -2.64
C ALA A 372 10.20 -8.66 -2.76
N ASN A 373 8.93 -8.28 -2.95
CA ASN A 373 7.78 -9.16 -3.06
C ASN A 373 7.13 -9.00 -4.44
N ASP A 374 6.63 -10.09 -5.02
CA ASP A 374 5.86 -10.03 -6.26
C ASP A 374 4.49 -9.40 -5.99
N THR A 375 4.35 -8.08 -6.19
CA THR A 375 3.05 -7.42 -6.10
C THR A 375 2.06 -7.99 -7.13
N PRO A 376 0.74 -7.86 -6.93
CA PRO A 376 -0.28 -8.20 -7.94
C PRO A 376 0.05 -7.71 -9.37
N ILE A 377 0.62 -6.49 -9.48
CA ILE A 377 1.04 -5.93 -10.77
C ILE A 377 2.17 -6.75 -11.39
N THR A 378 3.22 -7.04 -10.61
CA THR A 378 4.36 -7.87 -11.07
C THR A 378 3.92 -9.28 -11.41
N LEU A 379 3.01 -9.87 -10.62
CA LEU A 379 2.46 -11.21 -10.87
C LEU A 379 1.68 -11.25 -12.20
N VAL A 380 0.87 -10.25 -12.50
CA VAL A 380 0.21 -10.12 -13.82
C VAL A 380 1.24 -9.89 -14.91
N ALA A 381 2.13 -8.90 -14.76
CA ALA A 381 3.13 -8.54 -15.77
C ALA A 381 4.02 -9.73 -16.16
N ASN A 382 4.43 -10.56 -15.21
CA ASN A 382 5.25 -11.76 -15.43
C ASN A 382 4.52 -12.88 -16.20
N THR A 383 3.21 -12.77 -16.42
CA THR A 383 2.50 -13.68 -17.32
C THR A 383 2.60 -13.27 -18.79
N ALA A 384 3.05 -12.05 -19.10
CA ALA A 384 3.26 -11.59 -20.48
C ALA A 384 4.35 -12.38 -21.22
N ASP A 385 4.33 -12.38 -22.56
CA ASP A 385 5.39 -12.97 -23.38
C ASP A 385 6.74 -12.29 -23.17
N VAL A 386 6.72 -10.97 -22.99
CA VAL A 386 7.91 -10.15 -22.72
C VAL A 386 7.57 -9.16 -21.61
N ALA A 387 8.26 -9.27 -20.47
CA ALA A 387 8.17 -8.29 -19.39
C ALA A 387 9.55 -7.66 -19.15
N LYS A 388 9.66 -6.33 -19.25
CA LYS A 388 10.90 -5.58 -19.03
C LYS A 388 10.70 -4.37 -18.14
N TRP A 389 11.73 -4.08 -17.36
CA TRP A 389 11.82 -2.92 -16.50
C TRP A 389 12.99 -2.05 -16.92
N THR A 390 12.83 -0.73 -16.79
CA THR A 390 13.95 0.20 -16.90
C THR A 390 14.97 -0.06 -15.80
N LYS A 391 16.26 0.19 -16.07
CA LYS A 391 17.32 -0.03 -15.07
C LYS A 391 17.20 1.00 -13.94
N GLN A 392 16.92 0.53 -12.72
CA GLN A 392 16.81 1.37 -11.53
C GLN A 392 18.14 1.37 -10.75
N ASP A 393 19.16 2.01 -11.30
CA ASP A 393 20.44 2.18 -10.58
C ASP A 393 20.22 2.97 -9.28
N LEU A 394 20.80 2.50 -8.17
CA LEU A 394 20.70 3.15 -6.86
C LEU A 394 21.07 4.63 -6.95
N GLY A 395 20.10 5.49 -6.62
CA GLY A 395 20.28 6.94 -6.55
C GLY A 395 20.22 7.70 -7.89
N LYS A 396 19.95 7.03 -9.02
CA LYS A 396 19.68 7.68 -10.31
C LYS A 396 18.18 7.85 -10.55
N VAL A 397 17.81 8.97 -11.16
CA VAL A 397 16.44 9.23 -11.61
C VAL A 397 16.25 8.65 -13.00
N GLN A 398 15.26 7.78 -13.17
CA GLN A 398 14.91 7.17 -14.46
C GLN A 398 13.57 7.73 -14.96
N TYR A 399 13.58 8.27 -16.17
CA TYR A 399 12.40 8.89 -16.79
C TYR A 399 11.64 7.93 -17.69
N ASP A 400 10.32 8.16 -17.83
CA ASP A 400 9.43 7.29 -18.61
C ASP A 400 9.81 7.24 -20.10
N GLU A 401 10.43 8.29 -20.65
CA GLU A 401 10.92 8.32 -22.04
C GLU A 401 11.86 7.16 -22.35
N SER A 402 12.55 6.61 -21.35
CA SER A 402 13.49 5.50 -21.55
C SER A 402 12.82 4.20 -22.00
N MET A 403 11.51 4.04 -21.81
CA MET A 403 10.76 2.89 -22.33
C MET A 403 10.57 2.93 -23.85
N THR A 404 10.78 4.09 -24.50
CA THR A 404 10.73 4.19 -25.97
C THR A 404 11.71 3.23 -26.65
N ALA A 405 12.86 2.99 -26.02
CA ALA A 405 13.89 2.07 -26.52
C ALA A 405 13.41 0.60 -26.57
N PHE A 406 12.38 0.23 -25.80
CA PHE A 406 11.83 -1.13 -25.83
C PHE A 406 10.84 -1.34 -26.98
N LEU A 407 10.30 -0.26 -27.58
CA LEU A 407 9.28 -0.36 -28.61
C LEU A 407 9.78 -1.00 -29.90
N GLU A 408 11.08 -0.91 -30.18
CA GLU A 408 11.74 -1.51 -31.35
C GLU A 408 11.79 -3.04 -31.31
N GLU A 409 11.46 -3.64 -30.18
CA GLU A 409 11.46 -5.10 -30.01
C GLU A 409 10.12 -5.75 -30.39
N LEU A 410 9.06 -4.96 -30.58
CA LEU A 410 7.75 -5.48 -30.97
C LEU A 410 7.79 -5.93 -32.43
N ASP A 411 7.29 -7.14 -32.70
CA ASP A 411 7.15 -7.62 -34.08
C ASP A 411 5.90 -7.01 -34.72
N PRO A 412 6.02 -6.16 -35.76
CA PRO A 412 4.86 -5.57 -36.43
C PRO A 412 4.04 -6.56 -37.25
N ASN A 413 4.50 -7.82 -37.40
CA ASN A 413 3.82 -8.85 -38.18
C ASN A 413 2.93 -9.78 -37.34
N VAL A 414 2.76 -9.49 -36.04
CA VAL A 414 1.83 -10.19 -35.15
C VAL A 414 0.89 -9.19 -34.47
N ASN A 415 -0.22 -9.69 -33.92
CA ASN A 415 -1.09 -8.86 -33.10
C ASN A 415 -0.42 -8.62 -31.75
N ASN A 416 -0.27 -7.37 -31.32
CA ASN A 416 0.42 -7.01 -30.07
C ASN A 416 -0.54 -6.35 -29.07
N LEU A 417 -0.48 -6.79 -27.82
CA LEU A 417 -0.94 -5.99 -26.69
C LEU A 417 0.31 -5.36 -26.07
N LEU A 418 0.42 -4.04 -26.17
CA LEU A 418 1.51 -3.27 -25.57
C LEU A 418 1.02 -2.60 -24.29
N VAL A 419 1.55 -3.04 -23.15
CA VAL A 419 1.29 -2.43 -21.84
C VAL A 419 2.50 -1.61 -21.40
N LEU A 420 2.28 -0.33 -21.12
CA LEU A 420 3.29 0.61 -20.64
C LEU A 420 2.91 1.12 -19.25
N HIS A 421 3.73 0.84 -18.23
CA HIS A 421 3.49 1.25 -16.85
C HIS A 421 4.46 2.36 -16.42
N LEU A 422 3.92 3.56 -16.29
CA LEU A 422 4.68 4.79 -16.08
C LEU A 422 5.06 4.98 -14.62
N LYS A 423 6.16 5.70 -14.36
CA LYS A 423 6.42 6.33 -13.05
C LYS A 423 5.66 7.66 -12.92
N GLY A 424 5.23 8.24 -14.03
CA GLY A 424 4.22 9.28 -14.12
C GLY A 424 4.49 10.46 -13.19
N SER A 425 3.47 10.86 -12.43
CA SER A 425 3.54 11.97 -11.48
C SER A 425 3.69 11.47 -10.04
N HIS A 426 4.41 10.37 -9.81
CA HIS A 426 4.70 9.87 -8.46
C HIS A 426 5.43 10.91 -7.59
N PHE A 427 5.19 10.89 -6.28
CA PHE A 427 5.75 11.81 -5.27
C PHE A 427 7.26 12.08 -5.46
N ASN A 428 7.67 13.32 -5.15
CA ASN A 428 8.89 14.00 -5.62
C ASN A 428 8.82 14.34 -7.11
N PHE A 429 7.84 15.18 -7.47
CA PHE A 429 7.51 15.50 -8.86
C PHE A 429 8.68 16.08 -9.66
N LEU A 430 9.60 16.81 -9.01
CA LEU A 430 10.84 17.33 -9.63
C LEU A 430 11.72 16.23 -10.24
N ASN A 431 11.63 14.99 -9.73
CA ASN A 431 12.36 13.82 -10.23
C ASN A 431 11.56 13.04 -11.29
N ARG A 432 10.44 13.57 -11.80
CA ARG A 432 9.61 12.89 -12.82
C ARG A 432 9.89 13.37 -14.22
N TYR A 433 10.61 14.47 -14.36
CA TYR A 433 11.00 15.05 -15.64
C TYR A 433 12.45 15.55 -15.57
N PRO A 434 13.19 15.55 -16.70
CA PRO A 434 14.52 16.13 -16.75
C PRO A 434 14.51 17.62 -16.38
N ALA A 435 15.51 18.09 -15.63
CA ALA A 435 15.52 19.48 -15.13
C ALA A 435 15.46 20.54 -16.25
N ASP A 436 16.00 20.25 -17.43
CA ASP A 436 15.92 21.11 -18.62
C ASP A 436 14.52 21.12 -19.28
N ARG A 437 13.59 20.29 -18.83
CA ARG A 437 12.17 20.28 -19.23
C ARG A 437 11.26 21.04 -18.27
N THR A 438 11.82 21.79 -17.31
CA THR A 438 11.05 22.68 -16.43
C THR A 438 10.41 23.80 -17.25
N VAL A 439 9.09 23.90 -17.25
CA VAL A 439 8.32 24.98 -17.90
C VAL A 439 7.84 26.00 -16.86
N TRP A 440 7.32 25.51 -15.73
CA TRP A 440 6.82 26.35 -14.63
C TRP A 440 7.70 26.23 -13.38
N GLY A 441 7.86 27.33 -12.64
CA GLY A 441 8.73 27.40 -11.47
C GLY A 441 10.22 27.55 -11.82
N GLU A 442 11.09 27.40 -10.82
CA GLU A 442 12.55 27.48 -11.00
C GLU A 442 13.17 26.09 -11.21
N ARG A 443 14.10 26.00 -12.16
CA ARG A 443 14.77 24.73 -12.52
C ARG A 443 15.51 24.14 -11.33
N GLY A 444 15.19 22.89 -11.00
CA GLY A 444 15.85 22.16 -9.91
C GLY A 444 15.44 22.63 -8.51
N VAL A 445 14.45 23.52 -8.41
CA VAL A 445 13.88 23.98 -7.14
C VAL A 445 12.58 23.26 -6.88
N GLN A 446 12.41 22.82 -5.63
CA GLN A 446 11.20 22.14 -5.18
C GLN A 446 10.04 23.13 -5.06
N ASP A 447 9.06 22.96 -5.94
CA ASP A 447 7.74 23.59 -5.88
C ASP A 447 6.72 22.50 -6.24
N ASN A 448 5.96 22.01 -5.26
CA ASN A 448 5.11 20.85 -5.49
C ASN A 448 4.08 21.05 -6.60
N ILE A 449 3.48 22.24 -6.71
CA ILE A 449 2.42 22.47 -7.71
C ILE A 449 3.07 22.59 -9.08
N ALA A 450 4.04 23.48 -9.24
CA ALA A 450 4.70 23.69 -10.53
C ALA A 450 5.42 22.42 -11.00
N ASN A 451 6.10 21.69 -10.10
CA ASN A 451 6.75 20.44 -10.44
C ASN A 451 5.73 19.34 -10.81
N PHE A 452 4.55 19.29 -10.17
CA PHE A 452 3.49 18.34 -10.56
C PHE A 452 2.91 18.64 -11.94
N GLU A 453 2.64 19.92 -12.24
CA GLU A 453 2.18 20.32 -13.57
C GLU A 453 3.23 20.03 -14.65
N ASN A 454 4.52 20.27 -14.37
CA ASN A 454 5.61 19.88 -15.25
C ASN A 454 5.69 18.36 -15.44
N SER A 455 5.45 17.55 -14.40
CA SER A 455 5.46 16.09 -14.54
C SER A 455 4.31 15.59 -15.41
N ILE A 456 3.11 16.17 -15.27
CA ILE A 456 1.97 15.91 -16.16
C ILE A 456 2.32 16.27 -17.61
N ARG A 457 2.92 17.45 -17.83
CA ARG A 457 3.33 17.90 -19.17
C ARG A 457 4.42 17.03 -19.78
N TYR A 458 5.34 16.53 -18.96
CA TYR A 458 6.33 15.59 -19.41
C TYR A 458 5.71 14.24 -19.77
N THR A 459 4.80 13.71 -18.95
CA THR A 459 4.02 12.51 -19.27
C THR A 459 3.26 12.67 -20.59
N ASP A 460 2.59 13.79 -20.83
CA ASP A 460 1.90 14.09 -22.10
C ASP A 460 2.84 13.99 -23.31
N SER A 461 4.08 14.51 -23.21
CA SER A 461 5.08 14.40 -24.27
C SER A 461 5.65 12.99 -24.46
N VAL A 462 5.64 12.16 -23.42
CA VAL A 462 6.05 10.74 -23.51
C VAL A 462 4.93 9.91 -24.14
N LEU A 463 3.68 10.18 -23.81
CA LEU A 463 2.51 9.59 -24.47
C LEU A 463 2.50 9.89 -25.98
N GLU A 464 2.84 11.12 -26.37
CA GLU A 464 3.01 11.50 -27.79
C GLU A 464 4.05 10.63 -28.49
N GLN A 465 5.21 10.41 -27.87
CA GLN A 465 6.28 9.57 -28.44
C GLN A 465 5.84 8.11 -28.61
N PHE A 466 5.17 7.54 -27.61
CA PHE A 466 4.63 6.18 -27.70
C PHE A 466 3.59 6.05 -28.80
N TYR A 467 2.66 7.01 -28.87
CA TYR A 467 1.63 7.06 -29.89
C TYR A 467 2.22 7.13 -31.31
N GLU A 468 3.13 8.08 -31.56
CA GLU A 468 3.68 8.28 -32.90
C GLU A 468 4.51 7.07 -33.36
N TYR A 469 5.27 6.44 -32.46
CA TYR A 469 5.97 5.21 -32.76
C TYR A 469 5.01 4.07 -33.14
N ALA A 470 4.04 3.77 -32.27
CA ALA A 470 3.14 2.64 -32.48
C ALA A 470 2.21 2.84 -33.69
N LYS A 471 1.74 4.07 -33.92
CA LYS A 471 0.99 4.44 -35.12
C LYS A 471 1.78 4.19 -36.40
N THR A 472 3.06 4.61 -36.42
CA THR A 472 3.92 4.52 -37.61
C THR A 472 4.36 3.09 -37.88
N HIS A 473 4.77 2.35 -36.84
CA HIS A 473 5.49 1.09 -36.99
C HIS A 473 4.64 -0.14 -36.66
N LEU A 474 3.64 -0.03 -35.78
CA LEU A 474 2.99 -1.18 -35.14
C LEU A 474 1.50 -1.33 -35.48
N ASN A 475 1.00 -0.57 -36.46
CA ASN A 475 -0.42 -0.56 -36.83
C ASN A 475 -1.35 -0.35 -35.62
N LEU A 476 -1.11 0.71 -34.85
CA LEU A 476 -1.90 1.03 -33.65
C LEU A 476 -3.39 1.22 -33.99
N GLN A 477 -4.24 0.42 -33.35
CA GLN A 477 -5.70 0.46 -33.53
C GLN A 477 -6.40 1.18 -32.39
N ALA A 478 -5.94 0.98 -31.16
CA ALA A 478 -6.46 1.64 -29.97
C ALA A 478 -5.33 1.97 -28.99
N MET A 479 -5.42 3.13 -28.35
CA MET A 479 -4.59 3.53 -27.22
C MET A 479 -5.51 3.94 -26.06
N VAL A 480 -5.37 3.26 -24.93
CA VAL A 480 -6.11 3.54 -23.69
C VAL A 480 -5.12 4.01 -22.64
N TYR A 481 -5.29 5.23 -22.13
CA TYR A 481 -4.50 5.78 -21.03
C TYR A 481 -5.39 6.06 -19.83
N PHE A 482 -4.99 5.56 -18.65
CA PHE A 482 -5.64 5.86 -17.37
C PHE A 482 -4.60 5.93 -16.26
N SER A 483 -4.85 6.70 -15.21
CA SER A 483 -3.99 6.68 -14.01
C SER A 483 -4.46 5.63 -13.01
N ASP A 484 -3.52 5.02 -12.30
CA ASP A 484 -3.80 4.09 -11.19
C ASP A 484 -4.56 4.79 -10.04
N HIS A 485 -4.11 5.97 -9.64
CA HIS A 485 -4.78 6.89 -8.73
C HIS A 485 -4.36 8.32 -9.05
N ALA A 486 -4.95 9.29 -8.35
CA ALA A 486 -4.58 10.69 -8.46
C ALA A 486 -3.80 11.16 -7.24
N THR A 487 -3.19 12.33 -7.35
CA THR A 487 -2.52 13.02 -6.24
C THR A 487 -2.94 14.49 -6.22
N VAL A 488 -2.96 15.06 -5.02
CA VAL A 488 -3.20 16.48 -4.77
C VAL A 488 -1.87 17.11 -4.34
N PRO A 489 -1.17 17.88 -5.20
CA PRO A 489 0.23 18.25 -5.02
C PRO A 489 0.49 19.23 -3.86
N ASP A 490 -0.50 20.03 -3.46
CA ASP A 490 -0.39 20.96 -2.33
C ASP A 490 -0.55 20.29 -0.96
N ARG A 491 -0.77 18.97 -0.93
CA ARG A 491 -0.92 18.18 0.31
C ARG A 491 0.22 17.20 0.50
N HIS A 492 0.54 16.93 1.77
CA HIS A 492 1.42 15.82 2.11
C HIS A 492 0.75 14.48 1.80
N ARG A 493 1.54 13.51 1.29
CA ARG A 493 1.09 12.15 1.05
C ARG A 493 0.53 11.58 2.35
N SER A 494 -0.67 11.05 2.29
CA SER A 494 -1.38 10.45 3.42
C SER A 494 -1.74 9.02 3.08
N PRO A 495 -1.62 8.07 4.03
CA PRO A 495 -2.19 6.73 3.91
C PRO A 495 -3.72 6.73 4.11
N ASN A 496 -4.28 7.81 4.64
CA ASN A 496 -5.71 7.96 4.89
C ASN A 496 -6.42 8.70 3.77
N PHE A 497 -7.67 8.31 3.51
CA PHE A 497 -8.54 9.03 2.60
C PHE A 497 -8.76 10.47 3.06
N SER A 498 -8.25 11.42 2.27
CA SER A 498 -8.28 12.86 2.58
C SER A 498 -9.14 13.66 1.61
N GLY A 499 -9.97 12.97 0.82
CA GLY A 499 -10.91 13.55 -0.13
C GLY A 499 -10.76 12.99 -1.54
N PHE A 500 -11.74 13.31 -2.38
CA PHE A 500 -11.87 12.75 -3.73
C PHE A 500 -10.81 13.23 -4.74
N GLY A 501 -10.09 14.33 -4.47
CA GLY A 501 -9.02 14.80 -5.35
C GLY A 501 -7.91 13.77 -5.57
N ALA A 502 -7.65 12.88 -4.60
CA ALA A 502 -6.69 11.78 -4.73
C ALA A 502 -7.24 10.57 -5.52
N THR A 503 -8.47 10.68 -6.04
CA THR A 503 -9.15 9.61 -6.80
C THR A 503 -9.65 10.05 -8.17
N ARG A 504 -9.58 11.33 -8.53
CA ARG A 504 -10.02 11.83 -9.85
C ARG A 504 -8.92 11.68 -10.89
N ILE A 505 -8.98 10.59 -11.62
CA ILE A 505 -7.96 10.20 -12.59
C ILE A 505 -8.35 10.61 -14.01
N PRO A 506 -7.37 10.81 -14.91
CA PRO A 506 -7.65 10.87 -16.33
C PRO A 506 -8.03 9.49 -16.88
N LEU A 507 -8.92 9.49 -17.88
CA LEU A 507 -9.13 8.37 -18.80
C LEU A 507 -9.27 8.94 -20.22
N PHE A 508 -8.38 8.48 -21.10
CA PHE A 508 -8.23 8.93 -22.48
C PHE A 508 -8.22 7.70 -23.39
N ILE A 509 -9.00 7.74 -24.47
CA ILE A 509 -9.00 6.69 -25.49
C ILE A 509 -8.83 7.33 -26.86
N HIS A 510 -7.89 6.80 -27.64
CA HIS A 510 -7.72 7.15 -29.05
C HIS A 510 -7.86 5.90 -29.93
N LEU A 511 -8.57 6.02 -31.05
CA LEU A 511 -8.90 4.93 -31.97
C LEU A 511 -8.50 5.29 -33.41
N SER A 512 -7.97 4.31 -34.15
CA SER A 512 -7.63 4.47 -35.58
C SER A 512 -8.88 4.48 -36.46
N ASP A 513 -8.80 5.03 -37.68
CA ASP A 513 -9.93 4.96 -38.64
C ASP A 513 -10.35 3.52 -38.96
N GLU A 514 -9.40 2.59 -38.97
CA GLU A 514 -9.69 1.18 -39.23
C GLU A 514 -10.49 0.59 -38.06
N TYR A 515 -10.10 0.88 -36.82
CA TYR A 515 -10.86 0.50 -35.62
C TYR A 515 -12.29 1.05 -35.66
N LEU A 516 -12.46 2.32 -36.04
CA LEU A 516 -13.77 2.95 -36.21
C LEU A 516 -14.67 2.15 -37.17
N SER A 517 -14.09 1.60 -38.23
CA SER A 517 -14.82 0.84 -39.26
C SER A 517 -15.08 -0.62 -38.91
N CYS A 518 -14.16 -1.24 -38.16
CA CYS A 518 -14.24 -2.65 -37.78
C CYS A 518 -15.14 -2.88 -36.55
N HIS A 519 -15.20 -1.91 -35.64
CA HIS A 519 -15.90 -2.01 -34.35
C HIS A 519 -16.89 -0.85 -34.09
N PRO A 520 -17.81 -0.53 -35.03
CA PRO A 520 -18.65 0.66 -34.94
C PRO A 520 -19.54 0.67 -33.70
N GLU A 521 -20.05 -0.48 -33.24
CA GLU A 521 -20.93 -0.57 -32.07
C GLU A 521 -20.20 -0.20 -30.77
N ARG A 522 -18.94 -0.63 -30.63
CA ARG A 522 -18.08 -0.29 -29.49
C ARG A 522 -17.75 1.21 -29.49
N VAL A 523 -17.45 1.77 -30.66
CA VAL A 523 -17.18 3.22 -30.83
C VAL A 523 -18.42 4.05 -30.46
N GLU A 524 -19.61 3.65 -30.90
CA GLU A 524 -20.86 4.30 -30.53
C GLU A 524 -21.10 4.25 -29.02
N ALA A 525 -20.87 3.09 -28.39
CA ALA A 525 -21.01 2.93 -26.94
C ALA A 525 -20.05 3.83 -26.16
N LEU A 526 -18.77 3.86 -26.54
CA LEU A 526 -17.75 4.72 -25.90
C LEU A 526 -18.14 6.20 -25.98
N LYS A 527 -18.64 6.65 -27.14
CA LYS A 527 -19.12 8.02 -27.33
C LYS A 527 -20.37 8.31 -26.51
N ALA A 528 -21.33 7.38 -26.47
CA ALA A 528 -22.55 7.54 -25.68
C ALA A 528 -22.28 7.57 -24.18
N ASN A 529 -21.25 6.85 -23.72
CA ASN A 529 -20.89 6.73 -22.31
C ASN A 529 -19.78 7.69 -21.87
N CYS A 530 -19.25 8.58 -22.72
CA CYS A 530 -18.07 9.39 -22.41
C CYS A 530 -18.23 10.25 -21.15
N ASN A 531 -19.44 10.75 -20.88
CA ASN A 531 -19.76 11.55 -19.71
C ASN A 531 -20.27 10.74 -18.51
N ARG A 532 -20.35 9.41 -18.61
CA ARG A 532 -20.76 8.57 -17.48
C ARG A 532 -19.63 8.42 -16.47
N TYR A 533 -20.02 8.18 -15.22
CA TYR A 533 -19.07 7.92 -14.16
C TYR A 533 -18.46 6.53 -14.33
N PHE A 534 -17.19 6.41 -13.95
CA PHE A 534 -16.41 5.19 -14.10
C PHE A 534 -15.41 5.08 -12.95
N THR A 535 -15.10 3.86 -12.53
CA THR A 535 -14.02 3.58 -11.58
C THR A 535 -13.02 2.60 -12.23
N ASN A 536 -11.71 2.81 -12.04
CA ASN A 536 -10.69 2.07 -12.81
C ASN A 536 -10.58 0.57 -12.49
N ASP A 537 -11.25 0.06 -11.46
CA ASP A 537 -11.49 -1.38 -11.28
C ASP A 537 -12.31 -1.99 -12.43
N LEU A 538 -12.94 -1.16 -13.26
CA LEU A 538 -13.67 -1.57 -14.47
C LEU A 538 -12.82 -1.49 -15.75
N VAL A 539 -11.51 -1.22 -15.66
CA VAL A 539 -10.61 -1.19 -16.84
C VAL A 539 -10.53 -2.55 -17.52
N TYR A 540 -10.54 -3.65 -16.78
CA TYR A 540 -10.60 -5.00 -17.36
C TYR A 540 -11.80 -5.15 -18.32
N GLU A 541 -12.98 -4.72 -17.88
CA GLU A 541 -14.22 -4.77 -18.68
C GLU A 541 -14.14 -3.81 -19.87
N LEU A 542 -13.55 -2.63 -19.68
CA LEU A 542 -13.28 -1.68 -20.77
C LEU A 542 -12.37 -2.31 -21.83
N MET A 543 -11.26 -2.93 -21.43
CA MET A 543 -10.31 -3.55 -22.36
C MET A 543 -10.93 -4.74 -23.09
N CYS A 544 -11.72 -5.59 -22.42
CA CYS A 544 -12.51 -6.62 -23.10
C CYS A 544 -13.46 -6.03 -24.15
N GLY A 545 -14.11 -4.91 -23.83
CA GLY A 545 -14.93 -4.18 -24.79
C GLY A 545 -14.13 -3.56 -25.96
N ILE A 546 -12.88 -3.13 -25.72
CA ILE A 546 -11.98 -2.65 -26.77
C ILE A 546 -11.50 -3.78 -27.68
N PHE A 547 -11.23 -4.97 -27.12
CA PHE A 547 -10.95 -6.18 -27.92
C PHE A 547 -12.18 -6.68 -28.69
N ASP A 548 -13.37 -6.19 -28.33
CA ASP A 548 -14.67 -6.55 -28.92
C ASP A 548 -14.91 -8.07 -28.90
N VAL A 549 -15.00 -8.62 -27.67
CA VAL A 549 -15.09 -10.07 -27.43
C VAL A 549 -16.35 -10.48 -26.69
N GLU A 550 -16.68 -11.76 -26.83
CA GLU A 550 -17.56 -12.52 -25.95
C GLU A 550 -16.68 -13.41 -25.04
N SER A 551 -16.94 -13.42 -23.74
CA SER A 551 -16.21 -14.27 -22.78
C SER A 551 -17.06 -14.60 -21.57
N ASN A 552 -16.87 -15.79 -20.98
CA ASN A 552 -17.49 -16.18 -19.71
C ASN A 552 -16.89 -15.45 -18.49
N HIS A 553 -15.84 -14.65 -18.70
CA HIS A 553 -15.21 -13.79 -17.71
C HIS A 553 -15.38 -12.29 -18.03
N PHE A 554 -16.25 -11.92 -18.97
CA PHE A 554 -16.50 -10.53 -19.36
C PHE A 554 -17.94 -10.11 -19.00
N ASP A 555 -18.11 -9.10 -18.14
CA ASP A 555 -19.41 -8.49 -17.87
C ASP A 555 -19.61 -7.24 -18.73
N GLU A 556 -20.27 -7.42 -19.89
CA GLU A 556 -20.55 -6.31 -20.82
C GLU A 556 -21.29 -5.15 -20.16
N THR A 557 -22.13 -5.40 -19.15
CA THR A 557 -22.89 -4.34 -18.45
C THR A 557 -21.98 -3.45 -17.60
N SER A 558 -20.74 -3.86 -17.37
CA SER A 558 -19.73 -3.14 -16.60
C SER A 558 -18.70 -2.42 -17.49
N SER A 559 -18.83 -2.48 -18.82
CA SER A 559 -17.89 -1.86 -19.78
C SER A 559 -18.41 -0.54 -20.38
N LEU A 560 -17.59 0.52 -20.39
CA LEU A 560 -17.94 1.78 -21.09
C LEU A 560 -18.05 1.58 -22.62
N ALA A 561 -17.45 0.52 -23.17
CA ALA A 561 -17.58 0.13 -24.57
C ALA A 561 -18.84 -0.73 -24.84
N SER A 562 -19.83 -0.69 -23.93
CA SER A 562 -21.13 -1.35 -24.11
C SER A 562 -22.29 -0.37 -24.00
N LYS A 563 -23.28 -0.51 -24.89
CA LYS A 563 -24.55 0.23 -24.79
C LYS A 563 -25.36 -0.15 -23.54
N GLN A 564 -25.01 -1.25 -22.89
CA GLN A 564 -25.65 -1.77 -21.68
C GLN A 564 -24.95 -1.33 -20.38
N TYR A 565 -24.00 -0.40 -20.44
CA TYR A 565 -23.29 0.08 -19.24
C TYR A 565 -24.28 0.48 -18.13
N LYS A 566 -24.22 -0.21 -16.99
CA LYS A 566 -25.26 -0.11 -15.95
C LYS A 566 -25.01 0.97 -14.91
N TYR A 567 -23.74 1.24 -14.59
CA TYR A 567 -23.41 2.05 -13.41
C TYR A 567 -23.79 3.51 -13.55
N THR A 568 -24.44 4.01 -12.52
CA THR A 568 -24.66 5.44 -12.29
C THR A 568 -23.66 5.95 -11.25
N ARG A 569 -23.67 7.27 -11.02
CA ARG A 569 -22.84 7.89 -9.97
C ARG A 569 -23.11 7.29 -8.59
N ASP A 570 -24.34 6.90 -8.31
CA ASP A 570 -24.77 6.41 -7.00
C ASP A 570 -24.32 4.97 -6.70
N ASP A 571 -24.05 4.20 -7.75
CA ASP A 571 -23.63 2.81 -7.65
C ASP A 571 -22.13 2.66 -7.39
N LEU A 572 -21.33 3.62 -7.87
CA LEU A 572 -19.88 3.52 -7.90
C LEU A 572 -19.21 3.87 -6.57
N LEU A 573 -18.14 3.13 -6.28
CA LEU A 573 -17.37 3.22 -5.04
C LEU A 573 -15.91 3.57 -5.30
N THR A 574 -15.26 4.14 -4.29
CA THR A 574 -13.81 4.36 -4.22
C THR A 574 -13.32 4.08 -2.80
N TYR A 575 -12.02 4.27 -2.58
CA TYR A 575 -11.35 3.98 -1.32
C TYR A 575 -11.62 2.55 -0.86
N GLU A 576 -11.43 1.59 -1.78
CA GLU A 576 -11.62 0.16 -1.54
C GLU A 576 -13.05 -0.18 -1.07
N GLY A 577 -14.06 0.40 -1.72
CA GLY A 577 -15.46 0.19 -1.38
C GLY A 577 -15.97 0.99 -0.18
N LYS A 578 -15.14 1.83 0.46
CA LYS A 578 -15.49 2.54 1.70
C LYS A 578 -16.15 3.91 1.48
N ALA A 579 -16.03 4.48 0.28
CA ALA A 579 -16.61 5.78 -0.05
C ALA A 579 -17.42 5.71 -1.36
N ARG A 580 -18.55 6.41 -1.43
CA ARG A 580 -19.38 6.47 -2.65
C ARG A 580 -18.96 7.65 -3.50
N ILE A 581 -18.89 7.48 -4.83
CA ILE A 581 -18.62 8.59 -5.76
C ILE A 581 -19.71 9.67 -5.67
N ALA A 582 -20.94 9.29 -5.32
CA ALA A 582 -22.03 10.21 -5.01
C ALA A 582 -21.64 11.30 -3.98
N ASP A 583 -20.80 10.96 -3.00
CA ASP A 583 -20.40 11.87 -1.92
C ASP A 583 -19.41 12.96 -2.37
N ASP A 584 -18.88 12.87 -3.60
CA ASP A 584 -17.98 13.87 -4.18
C ASP A 584 -18.71 15.15 -4.60
N LYS A 585 -18.90 16.08 -3.68
CA LYS A 585 -19.65 17.32 -3.96
C LYS A 585 -18.96 18.29 -4.92
N SER A 586 -17.66 18.14 -5.21
CA SER A 586 -16.96 19.11 -6.07
C SER A 586 -16.97 18.74 -7.56
N SER A 587 -17.55 17.59 -7.93
CA SER A 587 -17.80 17.20 -9.33
C SER A 587 -19.14 17.73 -9.88
N GLN A 588 -19.79 18.67 -9.18
CA GLN A 588 -21.05 19.31 -9.57
C GLN A 588 -20.89 20.73 -10.15
N ILE A 589 -19.66 21.14 -10.49
CA ILE A 589 -19.36 22.46 -11.05
C ILE A 589 -19.02 22.32 -12.52
#